data_AF-A0A1U9NJM8-F1
#
_entry.id   AF-A0A1U9NJM8-F1
#
_cell.length_a   1.000
_cell.length_b   1.000
_cell.length_c   1.000
_cell.angle_alpha   90.00
_cell.angle_beta   90.00
_cell.angle_gamma   90.00
#
_symmetry.space_group_name_H-M   'P 1'
#
loop_
_entity.id
_entity.type
_entity.pdbx_description
1 polymer ?
#
loop_
_entity_poly.entity_id
_entity_poly.type
_entity_poly.pdbx_seq_one_letter_code
_entity_poly.pdbx_strand_id
1 'polypeptide(L)'
;MPHRGDVFAPGMIIMWSGLLSDVPRGWSVCDGSNGTPDLRNRFVRGASSVGGIGGSQSHVHCHGGCTAFEGGCPVYVEFGCTYPVPFYGHSHGASPITETFEDNLPPYYDLIFIRKD
;
A
#
# COMPACT_ATOMS: atom_id res chain seq x y z
N MET A 1 46.91 10.35 12.15
CA MET A 1 45.67 11.05 12.56
C MET A 1 44.53 10.05 12.41
N PRO A 2 43.73 9.72 13.43
CA PRO A 2 42.70 8.72 13.25
C PRO A 2 41.57 9.35 12.44
N HIS A 3 41.40 8.85 11.22
CA HIS A 3 40.17 8.96 10.43
C HIS A 3 39.05 8.38 11.30
N ARG A 4 38.25 9.26 11.91
CA ARG A 4 37.00 8.86 12.55
C ARG A 4 36.16 8.22 11.44
N GLY A 5 36.04 6.90 11.47
CA GLY A 5 35.09 6.22 10.59
C GLY A 5 33.72 6.85 10.83
N ASP A 6 33.02 7.18 9.75
CA ASP A 6 31.64 7.63 9.84
C ASP A 6 30.86 6.62 10.68
N VAL A 7 30.10 7.11 11.66
CA VAL A 7 29.32 6.26 12.59
C VAL A 7 28.21 5.51 11.84
N PHE A 8 27.91 5.94 10.61
CA PHE A 8 26.94 5.34 9.71
C PHE A 8 27.66 4.78 8.47
N ALA A 9 27.37 3.53 8.14
CA ALA A 9 27.87 2.90 6.93
C ALA A 9 27.09 3.38 5.69
N PRO A 10 27.74 3.50 4.52
CA PRO A 10 27.06 3.71 3.25
C PRO A 10 25.93 2.72 3.03
N GLY A 11 24.78 3.21 2.55
CA GLY A 11 23.58 2.41 2.34
C GLY A 11 22.63 2.33 3.53
N MET A 12 23.03 2.77 4.74
CA MET A 12 22.10 2.89 5.87
C MET A 12 21.03 3.93 5.58
N ILE A 13 19.77 3.59 5.86
CA ILE A 13 18.61 4.47 5.72
C ILE A 13 18.14 4.86 7.12
N ILE A 14 17.93 6.15 7.33
CA ILE A 14 17.40 6.70 8.59
C ILE A 14 16.22 7.64 8.29
N MET A 15 15.41 7.88 9.32
CA MET A 15 14.35 8.89 9.27
C MET A 15 14.94 10.27 9.60
N TRP A 16 14.52 11.28 8.85
CA TRP A 16 14.93 12.68 8.94
C TRP A 16 13.72 13.57 9.15
N SER A 17 13.76 14.41 10.18
CA SER A 17 12.66 15.31 10.56
C SER A 17 12.90 16.78 10.17
N GLY A 18 14.02 17.08 9.50
CA GLY A 18 14.35 18.44 9.06
C GLY A 18 13.83 18.74 7.65
N LEU A 19 14.16 19.94 7.14
CA LEU A 19 13.81 20.34 5.78
C LEU A 19 14.60 19.52 4.75
N LEU A 20 14.04 19.39 3.54
CA LEU A 20 14.75 18.80 2.38
C LEU A 20 16.01 19.59 2.00
N SER A 21 15.99 20.91 2.17
CA SER A 21 17.14 21.79 1.93
C SER A 21 18.29 21.59 2.91
N ASP A 22 17.99 21.01 4.08
CA ASP A 22 18.92 20.90 5.20
C ASP A 22 19.45 19.47 5.36
N VAL A 23 19.21 18.62 4.37
CA VAL A 23 19.76 17.26 4.34
C VAL A 23 21.29 17.35 4.44
N PRO A 24 21.91 16.71 5.45
CA PRO A 24 23.34 16.86 5.67
C PRO A 24 24.17 16.33 4.49
N ARG A 25 25.31 16.96 4.25
CA ARG A 25 26.25 16.48 3.23
C ARG A 25 26.66 15.02 3.50
N GLY A 26 26.73 14.21 2.43
CA GLY A 26 27.02 12.78 2.53
C GLY A 26 25.79 11.92 2.76
N TRP A 27 24.60 12.49 2.63
CA TRP A 27 23.31 11.82 2.63
C TRP A 27 22.52 12.20 1.39
N SER A 28 21.77 11.23 0.86
CA SER A 28 20.85 11.42 -0.26
C SER A 28 19.42 11.12 0.17
N VAL A 29 18.45 11.86 -0.36
CA VAL A 29 17.02 11.58 -0.14
C VAL A 29 16.64 10.27 -0.84
N CYS A 30 15.83 9.44 -0.19
CA CYS A 30 15.27 8.21 -0.77
C CYS A 30 14.07 8.53 -1.69
N ASP A 31 14.35 9.14 -2.83
CA ASP A 31 13.35 9.57 -3.82
C ASP A 31 13.48 8.85 -5.19
N GLY A 32 14.38 7.86 -5.29
CA GLY A 32 14.66 7.14 -6.54
C GLY A 32 15.80 7.74 -7.35
N SER A 33 16.28 8.94 -7.01
CA SER A 33 17.45 9.56 -7.65
C SER A 33 18.76 9.01 -7.06
N ASN A 34 19.87 9.18 -7.79
CA ASN A 34 21.22 8.79 -7.33
C ASN A 34 21.32 7.33 -6.84
N GLY A 35 20.52 6.43 -7.43
CA GLY A 35 20.47 5.02 -7.07
C GLY A 35 19.89 4.74 -5.68
N THR A 36 19.20 5.70 -5.06
CA THR A 36 18.44 5.49 -3.82
C THR A 36 17.11 4.77 -4.13
N PRO A 37 16.53 4.02 -3.17
CA PRO A 37 15.15 3.57 -3.31
C PRO A 37 14.18 4.76 -3.21
N ASP A 38 13.03 4.70 -3.87
CA ASP A 38 11.94 5.68 -3.69
C ASP A 38 11.02 5.26 -2.54
N LEU A 39 11.18 5.91 -1.38
CA LEU A 39 10.43 5.63 -0.15
C LEU A 39 9.39 6.69 0.21
N ARG A 40 9.11 7.64 -0.70
CA ARG A 40 8.10 8.68 -0.48
C ARG A 40 6.70 8.05 -0.40
N ASN A 41 5.93 8.41 0.62
CA ASN A 41 4.58 7.88 0.88
C ASN A 41 4.57 6.34 1.01
N ARG A 42 5.60 5.75 1.63
CA ARG A 42 5.72 4.30 1.84
C ARG A 42 6.06 3.96 3.29
N PHE A 43 5.48 2.86 3.75
CA PHE A 43 5.89 2.20 4.99
C PHE A 43 7.03 1.20 4.72
N VAL A 44 7.96 1.08 5.68
CA VAL A 44 9.07 0.12 5.59
C VAL A 44 8.63 -1.22 6.17
N ARG A 45 8.85 -2.30 5.40
CA ARG A 45 8.59 -3.68 5.80
C ARG A 45 9.89 -4.47 5.82
N GLY A 46 10.12 -5.24 6.89
CA GLY A 46 11.25 -6.19 6.94
C GLY A 46 11.16 -7.23 5.83
N ALA A 47 12.28 -7.55 5.20
CA ALA A 47 12.36 -8.49 4.09
C ALA A 47 13.70 -9.24 4.09
N SER A 48 13.75 -10.39 3.43
CA SER A 48 15.00 -11.16 3.19
C SER A 48 15.80 -10.64 2.00
N SER A 49 15.19 -9.82 1.14
CA SER A 49 15.83 -9.17 -0.01
C SER A 49 15.38 -7.71 -0.13
N VAL A 50 16.26 -6.87 -0.68
CA VAL A 50 16.05 -5.43 -0.83
C VAL A 50 15.25 -5.13 -2.11
N GLY A 51 14.38 -4.10 -2.06
CA GLY A 51 13.74 -3.53 -3.24
C GLY A 51 12.35 -4.07 -3.57
N GLY A 52 11.82 -5.01 -2.77
CA GLY A 52 10.43 -5.45 -2.91
C GLY A 52 9.45 -4.31 -2.58
N ILE A 53 8.61 -3.94 -3.55
CA ILE A 53 7.57 -2.90 -3.42
C ILE A 53 6.20 -3.56 -3.63
N GLY A 54 5.20 -3.15 -2.86
CA GLY A 54 3.82 -3.61 -2.99
C GLY A 54 2.89 -2.88 -2.02
N GLY A 55 1.64 -3.34 -1.96
CA GLY A 55 0.57 -2.67 -1.21
C GLY A 55 -0.15 -1.59 -2.03
N SER A 56 -1.30 -1.16 -1.54
CA SER A 56 -2.12 -0.11 -2.14
C SER A 56 -2.78 0.69 -1.01
N GLN A 57 -2.94 1.99 -1.22
CA GLN A 57 -3.73 2.86 -0.32
C GLN A 57 -5.24 2.58 -0.44
N SER A 58 -5.66 1.98 -1.54
CA SER A 58 -7.05 1.61 -1.77
C SER A 58 -7.14 0.15 -2.18
N HIS A 59 -8.13 -0.54 -1.66
CA HIS A 59 -8.52 -1.86 -2.11
C HIS A 59 -10.04 -1.91 -2.18
N VAL A 60 -10.55 -2.81 -3.01
CA VAL A 60 -11.97 -3.03 -3.20
C VAL A 60 -12.26 -4.43 -2.71
N HIS A 61 -13.31 -4.61 -1.92
CA HIS A 61 -13.81 -5.94 -1.63
C HIS A 61 -14.79 -6.36 -2.72
N CYS A 62 -14.78 -7.65 -3.02
CA CYS A 62 -15.76 -8.27 -3.89
C CYS A 62 -16.69 -9.12 -3.03
N HIS A 63 -17.97 -8.79 -3.02
CA HIS A 63 -19.00 -9.52 -2.28
C HIS A 63 -19.90 -10.29 -3.23
N GLY A 64 -19.97 -11.61 -3.04
CA GLY A 64 -20.93 -12.49 -3.70
C GLY A 64 -22.00 -12.95 -2.71
N GLY A 65 -23.26 -12.90 -3.11
CA GLY A 65 -24.38 -13.46 -2.35
C GLY A 65 -25.18 -14.44 -3.20
N CYS A 66 -25.78 -15.45 -2.57
CA CYS A 66 -26.78 -16.27 -3.24
C CYS A 66 -28.01 -16.54 -2.38
N THR A 67 -29.12 -16.72 -3.06
CA THR A 67 -30.42 -16.95 -2.48
C THR A 67 -30.88 -18.34 -2.91
N ALA A 68 -30.89 -19.29 -1.98
CA ALA A 68 -31.21 -20.69 -2.28
C ALA A 68 -32.70 -20.98 -2.07
N PHE A 69 -33.27 -21.82 -2.94
CA PHE A 69 -34.36 -22.74 -2.61
C PHE A 69 -33.81 -24.18 -2.61
N GLU A 70 -34.62 -25.15 -2.17
CA GLU A 70 -34.25 -26.57 -2.08
C GLU A 70 -33.72 -27.09 -3.43
N GLY A 71 -32.39 -27.28 -3.54
CA GLY A 71 -31.72 -27.67 -4.79
C GLY A 71 -30.36 -27.01 -5.09
N GLY A 72 -29.98 -25.96 -4.36
CA GLY A 72 -28.63 -25.36 -4.43
C GLY A 72 -28.55 -24.02 -5.17
N CYS A 73 -27.33 -23.46 -5.21
CA CYS A 73 -27.02 -22.05 -5.50
C CYS A 73 -26.31 -21.91 -6.87
N PRO A 74 -26.96 -21.39 -7.94
CA PRO A 74 -26.33 -21.27 -9.26
C PRO A 74 -25.82 -19.87 -9.63
N VAL A 75 -25.79 -18.87 -8.73
CA VAL A 75 -25.56 -17.46 -9.14
C VAL A 75 -24.41 -16.78 -8.42
N TYR A 76 -23.55 -16.13 -9.21
CA TYR A 76 -22.59 -15.10 -8.80
C TYR A 76 -23.07 -13.75 -9.33
N VAL A 77 -23.18 -12.74 -8.46
CA VAL A 77 -23.37 -11.34 -8.87
C VAL A 77 -22.16 -10.58 -8.33
N GLU A 78 -21.41 -9.90 -9.19
CA GLU A 78 -20.20 -9.18 -8.83
C GLU A 78 -20.41 -7.69 -9.11
N PHE A 79 -20.33 -6.83 -8.09
CA PHE A 79 -20.24 -5.39 -8.33
C PHE A 79 -18.79 -5.05 -8.70
N GLY A 80 -18.56 -4.83 -10.00
CA GLY A 80 -17.25 -4.64 -10.62
C GLY A 80 -17.07 -5.41 -11.94
N CYS A 81 -17.92 -6.41 -12.20
CA CYS A 81 -17.92 -7.22 -13.43
C CYS A 81 -19.36 -7.41 -13.95
N THR A 82 -19.59 -7.16 -15.25
CA THR A 82 -20.92 -7.23 -15.89
C THR A 82 -21.22 -8.63 -16.43
N TYR A 83 -22.39 -9.20 -16.09
CA TYR A 83 -22.94 -10.39 -16.75
C TYR A 83 -24.47 -10.27 -16.97
N PRO A 84 -25.02 -10.74 -18.12
CA PRO A 84 -26.46 -10.77 -18.38
C PRO A 84 -27.14 -12.03 -17.81
N VAL A 85 -28.40 -11.93 -17.35
CA VAL A 85 -29.21 -13.10 -16.90
C VAL A 85 -30.63 -13.12 -17.49
N PRO A 86 -31.18 -14.30 -17.86
CA PRO A 86 -32.58 -14.46 -18.25
C PRO A 86 -33.49 -14.79 -17.05
N PHE A 87 -34.74 -14.32 -17.13
CA PHE A 87 -35.69 -14.15 -16.04
C PHE A 87 -36.68 -15.31 -15.85
N TYR A 88 -36.96 -15.71 -14.60
CA TYR A 88 -38.29 -16.16 -14.17
C TYR A 88 -38.55 -15.84 -12.67
N GLY A 89 -39.15 -14.67 -12.40
CA GLY A 89 -40.33 -14.62 -11.53
C GLY A 89 -40.26 -14.20 -10.05
N HIS A 90 -39.10 -13.98 -9.40
CA HIS A 90 -39.07 -13.25 -8.11
C HIS A 90 -37.70 -12.61 -7.83
N SER A 91 -37.67 -11.67 -6.88
CA SER A 91 -36.47 -10.94 -6.45
C SER A 91 -36.07 -11.29 -5.02
N HIS A 92 -34.76 -11.36 -4.78
CA HIS A 92 -34.18 -11.37 -3.45
C HIS A 92 -33.35 -10.11 -3.24
N GLY A 93 -33.41 -9.54 -2.04
CA GLY A 93 -32.58 -8.41 -1.65
C GLY A 93 -31.28 -8.89 -1.02
N ALA A 94 -30.16 -8.76 -1.73
CA ALA A 94 -28.88 -8.64 -1.07
C ALA A 94 -28.72 -7.16 -0.68
N SER A 95 -28.47 -6.86 0.59
CA SER A 95 -27.93 -5.55 0.96
C SER A 95 -26.42 -5.61 0.76
N PRO A 96 -25.87 -5.06 -0.34
CA PRO A 96 -24.43 -4.84 -0.37
C PRO A 96 -24.10 -3.94 0.81
N ILE A 97 -23.15 -4.35 1.65
CA ILE A 97 -22.53 -3.39 2.55
C ILE A 97 -21.84 -2.36 1.65
N THR A 98 -22.07 -1.08 1.91
CA THR A 98 -21.37 -0.01 1.22
C THR A 98 -19.86 -0.21 1.38
N GLU A 99 -19.17 -0.43 0.27
CA GLU A 99 -17.72 -0.27 0.17
C GLU A 99 -17.44 1.23 0.33
N THR A 100 -17.15 1.68 1.54
CA THR A 100 -16.63 3.04 1.69
C THR A 100 -15.18 2.98 1.22
N PHE A 101 -14.86 3.70 0.14
CA PHE A 101 -13.47 3.93 -0.30
C PHE A 101 -12.78 4.85 0.71
N GLU A 102 -12.50 4.32 1.89
CA GLU A 102 -11.78 5.03 2.93
C GLU A 102 -10.34 4.57 2.95
N ASP A 103 -9.44 5.52 3.18
CA ASP A 103 -8.06 5.22 3.52
C ASP A 103 -8.03 4.57 4.91
N ASN A 104 -7.36 3.42 5.01
CA ASN A 104 -7.17 2.72 6.27
C ASN A 104 -5.84 3.06 6.95
N LEU A 105 -5.14 4.11 6.51
CA LEU A 105 -3.97 4.65 7.20
C LEU A 105 -4.36 5.13 8.61
N PRO A 106 -3.74 4.58 9.67
CA PRO A 106 -3.81 5.20 10.99
C PRO A 106 -3.21 6.62 10.95
N PRO A 107 -3.55 7.52 11.89
CA PRO A 107 -2.89 8.80 12.02
C PRO A 107 -1.37 8.65 12.00
N TYR A 108 -0.70 9.39 11.10
CA TYR A 108 0.74 9.26 10.85
C TYR A 108 1.45 10.62 10.95
N TYR A 109 2.76 10.56 11.12
CA TYR A 109 3.65 11.71 11.08
C TYR A 109 4.72 11.47 10.03
N ASP A 110 4.82 12.37 9.05
CA ASP A 110 5.75 12.22 7.94
C ASP A 110 7.19 12.54 8.35
N LEU A 111 8.09 11.62 8.00
CA LEU A 111 9.53 11.80 8.06
C LEU A 111 10.11 11.50 6.68
N ILE A 112 11.19 12.19 6.33
CA ILE A 112 11.92 11.94 5.09
C ILE A 112 12.87 10.77 5.33
N PHE A 113 12.92 9.82 4.42
CA PHE A 113 13.98 8.82 4.42
C PHE A 113 15.21 9.37 3.71
N ILE A 114 16.36 9.31 4.39
CA ILE A 114 17.66 9.65 3.81
C ILE A 114 18.60 8.45 3.92
N ARG A 115 19.43 8.24 2.90
CA ARG A 115 20.42 7.18 2.82
C ARG A 115 21.82 7.77 2.93
N LYS A 116 22.68 7.17 3.75
CA LYS A 116 24.10 7.52 3.79
C LYS A 116 24.74 7.16 2.45
N ASP A 117 25.40 8.14 1.82
CA ASP A 117 26.16 7.96 0.58
C ASP A 117 27.36 7.03 0.77
#